data_AF-A0A5A9PSS6-F1
#
_entry.id   AF-A0A5A9PSS6-F1
#
_cell.length_a   1.000
_cell.length_b   1.000
_cell.length_c   1.000
_cell.angle_alpha   90.00
_cell.angle_beta   90.00
_cell.angle_gamma   90.00
#
_symmetry.space_group_name_H-M   'P 1'
#
loop_
_entity.id
_entity.type
_entity.pdbx_description
1 polymer ?
#
loop_
_entity_poly.entity_id
_entity_poly.type
_entity_poly.pdbx_seq_one_letter_code
_entity_poly.pdbx_strand_id
1 'polypeptide(L)'
;MHGELIEFNERLYRSLMAKDNLIGQMRQELIDLRGPVPGDLSQTSDDPSLSDFETTQRALVNVWIPSVFLHGRAANTYHVYQVYIRILDNEWNVYRRYAEFRVLHNNLRSQFPRVNTFNFPPKKAIGNKDAKFVEERRKQLQSYLRMVTNKLIQTLPEFTAQPTKETLLQLLPFCQDTPAASESGNKTARSKASGRFPRLGRNSGRETRNPEPQSGDL
;
A
#
# COMPACT_ATOMS: atom_id res chain seq x y z
N MET A 1 -27.18 -22.67 48.09
CA MET A 1 -26.69 -23.88 47.40
C MET A 1 -27.08 -23.91 45.92
N HIS A 2 -28.35 -24.16 45.51
CA HIS A 2 -28.68 -24.25 44.07
C HIS A 2 -28.60 -22.91 43.32
N GLY A 3 -29.11 -21.82 43.91
CA GLY A 3 -29.05 -20.47 43.29
C GLY A 3 -27.63 -19.91 43.16
N GLU A 4 -26.79 -20.11 44.18
CA GLU A 4 -25.36 -19.70 44.16
C GLU A 4 -24.58 -20.47 43.09
N LEU A 5 -24.91 -21.74 42.85
CA LEU A 5 -24.28 -22.56 41.81
C LEU A 5 -24.68 -22.09 40.41
N ILE A 6 -25.95 -21.74 40.20
CA ILE A 6 -26.42 -21.18 38.93
C ILE A 6 -25.73 -19.84 38.65
N GLU A 7 -25.67 -18.96 39.64
CA GLU A 7 -25.01 -17.65 39.48
C GLU A 7 -23.50 -17.79 39.22
N PHE A 8 -22.83 -18.73 39.90
CA PHE A 8 -21.43 -19.05 39.64
C PHE A 8 -21.23 -19.57 38.22
N ASN A 9 -22.10 -20.48 37.76
CA ASN A 9 -22.03 -21.03 36.41
C ASN A 9 -22.28 -19.95 35.34
N GLU A 10 -23.26 -19.08 35.53
CA GLU A 10 -23.50 -17.93 34.63
C GLU A 10 -22.28 -16.99 34.54
N ARG A 11 -21.64 -16.70 35.67
CA ARG A 11 -20.41 -15.89 35.71
C ARG A 11 -19.27 -16.59 34.97
N LEU A 12 -19.12 -17.90 35.12
CA LEU A 12 -18.14 -18.69 34.37
C LEU A 12 -18.41 -18.63 32.87
N TYR A 13 -19.64 -18.85 32.42
CA TYR A 13 -20.00 -18.75 31.00
C TYR A 13 -19.73 -17.37 30.42
N ARG A 14 -20.09 -16.29 31.14
CA ARG A 14 -19.79 -14.92 30.70
C ARG A 14 -18.29 -14.67 30.59
N SER A 15 -17.51 -15.14 31.57
CA SER A 15 -16.06 -15.02 31.58
C SER A 15 -15.41 -15.80 30.43
N LEU A 16 -15.90 -17.02 30.16
CA LEU A 16 -15.47 -17.85 29.05
C LEU A 16 -15.72 -17.13 27.71
N MET A 17 -16.96 -16.67 27.47
CA MET A 17 -17.33 -15.95 26.26
C MET A 17 -16.53 -14.67 26.06
N ALA A 18 -16.25 -13.91 27.13
CA ALA A 18 -15.42 -12.72 27.05
C ALA A 18 -13.97 -13.07 26.64
N LYS A 19 -13.42 -14.17 27.16
CA LYS A 19 -12.09 -14.66 26.78
C LYS A 19 -12.06 -15.16 25.34
N ASP A 20 -13.07 -15.91 24.90
CA ASP A 20 -13.16 -16.41 23.51
C ASP A 20 -13.23 -15.25 22.51
N ASN A 21 -14.01 -14.21 22.83
CA ASN A 21 -14.07 -12.99 22.02
C ASN A 21 -12.72 -12.27 21.94
N LEU A 22 -11.99 -12.15 23.07
CA LEU A 22 -10.66 -11.55 23.07
C LEU A 22 -9.65 -12.38 22.27
N ILE A 23 -9.69 -13.72 22.41
CA ILE A 23 -8.85 -14.63 21.63
C ILE A 23 -9.15 -14.45 20.14
N GLY A 24 -10.42 -14.38 19.74
CA GLY A 24 -10.82 -14.09 18.37
C GLY A 24 -10.27 -12.77 17.85
N GLN A 25 -10.35 -11.70 18.65
CA GLN A 25 -9.78 -10.39 18.31
C GLN A 25 -8.25 -10.45 18.14
N MET A 26 -7.53 -11.05 19.10
CA MET A 26 -6.07 -11.19 19.04
C MET A 26 -5.63 -12.05 17.85
N ARG A 27 -6.37 -13.13 17.54
CA ARG A 27 -6.12 -13.94 16.35
C ARG A 27 -6.30 -13.12 15.08
N GLN A 28 -7.38 -12.35 14.98
CA GLN A 28 -7.60 -11.49 13.82
C GLN A 28 -6.49 -10.45 13.67
N GLU A 29 -6.05 -9.85 14.77
CA GLU A 29 -4.92 -8.90 14.76
C GLU A 29 -3.61 -9.56 14.31
N LEU A 30 -3.32 -10.78 14.80
CA LEU A 30 -2.17 -11.57 14.34
C LEU A 30 -2.27 -11.92 12.86
N ILE A 31 -3.45 -12.28 12.35
CA ILE A 31 -3.69 -12.57 10.94
C ILE A 31 -3.50 -11.31 10.08
N ASP A 32 -3.95 -10.16 10.57
CA ASP A 32 -3.80 -8.90 9.85
C ASP A 32 -2.33 -8.47 9.76
N LEU A 33 -1.53 -8.77 10.78
CA LEU A 33 -0.11 -8.41 10.86
C LEU A 33 0.81 -9.42 10.16
N ARG A 34 0.53 -10.72 10.28
CA ARG A 34 1.43 -11.82 9.87
C ARG A 34 0.87 -12.72 8.77
N GLY A 35 -0.42 -12.62 8.47
CA GLY A 35 -1.12 -13.57 7.62
C GLY A 35 -1.68 -14.77 8.42
N PRO A 36 -2.39 -15.71 7.76
CA PRO A 36 -3.00 -16.85 8.42
C PRO A 36 -1.97 -17.64 9.24
N VAL A 37 -2.23 -17.84 10.52
CA VAL A 37 -1.37 -18.65 11.39
C VAL A 37 -1.57 -20.12 11.01
N PRO A 38 -0.53 -20.89 10.69
CA PRO A 38 -0.68 -22.31 10.42
C PRO A 38 -1.25 -23.04 11.65
N GLY A 39 -2.49 -23.51 11.54
CA GLY A 39 -2.99 -24.78 12.08
C GLY A 39 -2.89 -25.13 13.56
N ASP A 40 -2.40 -24.28 14.46
CA ASP A 40 -2.09 -24.75 15.84
C ASP A 40 -2.74 -23.94 16.97
N LEU A 41 -3.96 -23.43 16.75
CA LEU A 41 -4.79 -22.90 17.84
C LEU A 41 -6.29 -23.29 17.75
N SER A 42 -6.72 -24.13 16.79
CA SER A 42 -8.14 -24.54 16.67
C SER A 42 -8.52 -25.81 17.44
N GLN A 43 -7.69 -26.30 18.37
CA GLN A 43 -8.03 -27.47 19.23
C GLN A 43 -9.06 -27.18 20.34
N THR A 44 -9.91 -26.15 20.23
CA THR A 44 -11.04 -25.97 21.16
C THR A 44 -12.39 -25.76 20.46
N SER A 45 -12.45 -25.85 19.13
CA SER A 45 -13.73 -25.84 18.42
C SER A 45 -13.93 -27.20 17.76
N ASP A 46 -14.69 -28.08 18.43
CA ASP A 46 -15.25 -29.32 17.87
C ASP A 46 -16.36 -29.03 16.83
N ASP A 47 -16.23 -27.96 16.03
CA ASP A 47 -17.17 -27.62 14.96
C ASP A 47 -16.59 -28.08 13.60
N PRO A 48 -17.09 -29.18 13.01
CA PRO A 48 -16.63 -29.70 11.74
C PRO A 48 -16.91 -28.75 10.56
N SER A 49 -17.72 -27.71 10.74
CA SER A 49 -18.00 -26.72 9.69
C SER A 49 -16.86 -25.71 9.50
N LEU A 50 -15.94 -25.59 10.46
CA LEU A 50 -14.80 -24.67 10.40
C LEU A 50 -13.52 -25.33 9.90
N SER A 51 -13.40 -26.66 9.98
CA SER A 51 -12.21 -27.40 9.52
C SER A 51 -12.05 -27.37 8.00
N ASP A 52 -13.16 -27.36 7.27
CA ASP A 52 -13.17 -27.22 5.81
C ASP A 52 -12.75 -25.81 5.37
N PHE A 53 -12.96 -24.78 6.19
CA PHE A 53 -12.53 -23.41 5.91
C PHE A 53 -11.04 -23.20 6.16
N GLU A 54 -10.47 -23.83 7.20
CA GLU A 54 -9.04 -23.73 7.53
C GLU A 54 -8.13 -24.56 6.60
N THR A 55 -8.66 -25.66 6.02
CA THR A 55 -7.84 -26.61 5.24
C THR A 55 -7.84 -26.31 3.73
N THR A 56 -8.85 -25.63 3.19
CA THR A 56 -9.01 -25.46 1.72
C THR A 56 -8.33 -24.24 1.10
N GLN A 57 -7.81 -23.26 1.87
CA GLN A 57 -7.12 -22.09 1.30
C GLN A 57 -5.86 -21.69 2.07
N ARG A 58 -4.83 -22.55 2.12
CA ARG A 58 -3.46 -22.01 2.20
C ARG A 58 -3.16 -21.36 0.85
N ALA A 59 -3.41 -20.05 0.75
CA ALA A 59 -3.08 -19.31 -0.46
C ALA A 59 -1.62 -19.58 -0.84
N LEU A 60 -1.37 -20.00 -2.09
CA LEU A 60 -0.03 -20.31 -2.60
C LEU A 60 0.94 -19.15 -2.39
N VAL A 61 0.41 -17.93 -2.51
CA VAL A 61 1.12 -16.68 -2.25
C VAL A 61 0.38 -15.94 -1.15
N ASN A 62 1.12 -15.56 -0.11
CA ASN A 62 0.64 -14.76 1.00
C ASN A 62 1.26 -13.37 0.92
N VAL A 63 0.47 -12.33 1.19
CA VAL A 63 0.91 -10.92 1.13
C VAL A 63 0.38 -10.12 2.31
N TRP A 64 1.27 -9.40 2.98
CA TRP A 64 0.96 -8.54 4.12
C TRP A 64 1.73 -7.22 4.06
N ILE A 65 1.16 -6.19 4.67
CA ILE A 65 1.76 -4.85 4.71
C ILE A 65 1.91 -4.47 6.18
N PRO A 66 2.89 -5.02 6.92
CA PRO A 66 2.95 -4.87 8.37
C PRO A 66 3.16 -3.42 8.81
N SER A 67 3.83 -2.62 7.98
CA SER A 67 4.33 -1.31 8.40
C SER A 67 4.25 -0.28 7.27
N VAL A 68 4.14 0.98 7.68
CA VAL A 68 4.28 2.15 6.81
C VAL A 68 5.17 3.17 7.51
N PHE A 69 6.14 3.70 6.78
CA PHE A 69 7.12 4.63 7.31
C PHE A 69 7.27 5.85 6.42
N LEU A 70 7.69 6.96 7.01
CA LEU A 70 7.98 8.18 6.29
C LEU A 70 9.41 8.11 5.73
N HIS A 71 9.57 8.36 4.45
CA HIS A 71 10.85 8.41 3.76
C HIS A 71 11.04 9.76 3.08
N GLY A 72 12.28 10.16 2.80
CA GLY A 72 12.64 11.43 2.18
C GLY A 72 13.08 12.50 3.19
N ARG A 73 13.46 13.67 2.69
CA ARG A 73 14.01 14.78 3.49
C ARG A 73 13.12 16.02 3.40
N ALA A 74 12.90 16.67 4.55
CA ALA A 74 12.16 17.92 4.69
C ALA A 74 10.80 17.92 3.94
N ALA A 75 10.62 18.83 2.99
CA ALA A 75 9.37 19.00 2.24
C ALA A 75 9.05 17.82 1.30
N ASN A 76 10.05 17.01 0.91
CA ASN A 76 9.87 15.89 -0.02
C ASN A 76 9.67 14.55 0.70
N THR A 77 8.95 14.56 1.81
CA THR A 77 8.63 13.36 2.59
C THR A 77 7.43 12.61 2.02
N TYR A 78 7.52 11.28 1.96
CA TYR A 78 6.46 10.41 1.44
C TYR A 78 6.35 9.09 2.22
N HIS A 79 5.17 8.50 2.22
CA HIS A 79 4.93 7.21 2.87
C HIS A 79 5.39 6.05 1.98
N VAL A 80 6.13 5.13 2.58
CA VAL A 80 6.56 3.88 1.98
C VAL A 80 5.99 2.74 2.82
N TYR A 81 5.34 1.82 2.13
CA TYR A 81 4.72 0.64 2.69
C TYR A 81 5.70 -0.53 2.58
N GLN A 82 5.98 -1.18 3.71
CA GLN A 82 6.67 -2.46 3.73
C GLN A 82 5.67 -3.52 3.29
N VAL A 83 5.90 -4.19 2.17
CA VAL A 83 5.06 -5.27 1.68
C VAL A 83 5.86 -6.56 1.80
N TYR A 84 5.42 -7.45 2.67
CA TYR A 84 5.99 -8.78 2.78
C TYR A 84 5.23 -9.73 1.85
N ILE A 85 6.00 -10.54 1.12
CA ILE A 85 5.48 -11.59 0.26
C ILE A 85 6.08 -12.93 0.69
N ARG A 86 5.25 -13.96 0.73
CA ARG A 86 5.68 -15.36 0.85
C ARG A 86 5.05 -16.21 -0.25
N ILE A 87 5.87 -17.02 -0.89
CA ILE A 87 5.44 -18.09 -1.79
C ILE A 87 6.17 -19.36 -1.38
N LEU A 88 5.42 -20.39 -1.00
CA LEU A 88 5.98 -21.60 -0.39
C LEU A 88 6.96 -21.25 0.76
N ASP A 89 8.23 -21.62 0.62
CA ASP A 89 9.30 -21.37 1.60
C ASP A 89 10.11 -20.10 1.31
N ASN A 90 9.84 -19.42 0.20
CA ASN A 90 10.49 -18.17 -0.15
C ASN A 90 9.73 -16.97 0.43
N GLU A 91 10.44 -16.11 1.14
CA GLU A 91 9.88 -14.90 1.74
C GLU A 91 10.82 -13.69 1.58
N TRP A 92 10.25 -12.52 1.35
CA TRP A 92 10.99 -11.27 1.22
C TRP A 92 10.08 -10.06 1.43
N ASN A 93 10.70 -8.88 1.56
CA ASN A 93 10.00 -7.60 1.68
C ASN A 93 10.33 -6.70 0.51
N VAL A 94 9.32 -6.12 -0.12
CA VAL A 94 9.47 -4.98 -1.03
C VAL A 94 8.95 -3.71 -0.38
N TYR A 95 9.46 -2.58 -0.84
CA TYR A 95 9.10 -1.28 -0.30
C TYR A 95 8.50 -0.42 -1.40
N ARG A 96 7.25 0.01 -1.18
CA ARG A 96 6.44 0.66 -2.23
C ARG A 96 5.74 1.90 -1.71
N ARG A 97 5.76 2.99 -2.47
CA ARG A 97 4.90 4.16 -2.25
C ARG A 97 3.55 3.95 -2.92
N TYR A 98 2.51 4.64 -2.44
CA TYR A 98 1.14 4.57 -2.99
C TYR A 98 1.07 4.72 -4.52
N ALA A 99 1.93 5.55 -5.11
CA ALA A 99 1.97 5.74 -6.56
C ALA A 99 2.28 4.45 -7.33
N GLU A 100 3.13 3.58 -6.79
CA GLU A 100 3.49 2.30 -7.42
C GLU A 100 2.33 1.29 -7.34
N PHE A 101 1.59 1.26 -6.23
CA PHE A 101 0.33 0.50 -6.15
C PHE A 101 -0.69 0.96 -7.20
N ARG A 102 -0.76 2.27 -7.45
CA ARG A 102 -1.66 2.84 -8.46
C ARG A 102 -1.23 2.44 -9.87
N VAL A 103 0.08 2.43 -10.17
CA VAL A 103 0.59 1.93 -11.45
C VAL A 103 0.23 0.45 -11.63
N LEU A 104 0.46 -0.38 -10.61
CA LEU A 104 0.03 -1.78 -10.61
C LEU A 104 -1.48 -1.92 -10.91
N HIS A 105 -2.33 -1.19 -10.18
CA HIS A 105 -3.78 -1.21 -10.39
C HIS A 105 -4.18 -0.82 -11.81
N ASN A 106 -3.56 0.22 -12.38
CA ASN A 106 -3.81 0.67 -13.75
C ASN A 106 -3.45 -0.39 -14.79
N ASN A 107 -2.28 -1.00 -14.63
CA ASN A 107 -1.82 -2.06 -15.53
C ASN A 107 -2.76 -3.26 -15.47
N LEU A 108 -3.14 -3.68 -14.26
CA LEU A 108 -4.01 -4.83 -14.06
C LEU A 108 -5.42 -4.62 -14.59
N ARG A 109 -6.05 -3.44 -14.40
CA ARG A 109 -7.38 -3.20 -14.95
C ARG A 109 -7.42 -3.17 -16.48
N SER A 110 -6.30 -2.84 -17.13
CA SER A 110 -6.20 -2.88 -18.60
C SER A 110 -6.14 -4.30 -19.13
N GLN A 111 -5.57 -5.23 -18.37
CA GLN A 111 -5.43 -6.65 -18.75
C GLN A 111 -6.61 -7.50 -18.25
N PHE A 112 -7.17 -7.16 -17.09
CA PHE A 112 -8.20 -7.91 -16.39
C PHE A 112 -9.33 -6.97 -15.94
N PRO A 113 -10.38 -6.77 -16.75
CA PRO A 113 -11.46 -5.83 -16.44
C PRO A 113 -12.15 -6.06 -15.09
N ARG A 114 -12.15 -7.31 -14.59
CA ARG A 114 -12.67 -7.67 -13.26
C ARG A 114 -11.97 -6.96 -12.11
N VAL A 115 -10.74 -6.48 -12.30
CA VAL A 115 -9.98 -5.73 -11.26
C VAL A 115 -10.70 -4.41 -10.88
N ASN A 116 -11.55 -3.86 -11.76
CA ASN A 116 -12.36 -2.68 -11.44
C ASN A 116 -13.39 -2.91 -10.33
N THR A 117 -13.71 -4.17 -10.00
CA THR A 117 -14.63 -4.48 -8.89
C THR A 117 -13.92 -4.52 -7.54
N PHE A 118 -12.59 -4.48 -7.51
CA PHE A 118 -11.83 -4.47 -6.27
C PHE A 118 -11.69 -3.05 -5.74
N ASN A 119 -11.95 -2.87 -4.45
CA ASN A 119 -11.85 -1.57 -3.81
C ASN A 119 -10.38 -1.13 -3.75
N PHE A 120 -10.03 -0.07 -4.47
CA PHE A 120 -8.70 0.52 -4.45
C PHE A 120 -8.73 1.90 -3.76
N PRO A 121 -7.88 2.16 -2.75
CA PRO A 121 -7.92 3.40 -1.98
C PRO A 121 -7.70 4.63 -2.86
N PRO A 122 -8.56 5.66 -2.79
CA PRO A 122 -8.43 6.84 -3.63
C PRO A 122 -7.23 7.72 -3.22
N LYS A 123 -6.77 8.52 -4.18
CA LYS A 123 -5.76 9.55 -3.91
C LYS A 123 -6.45 10.70 -3.15
N LYS A 124 -5.92 11.07 -2.00
CA LYS A 124 -6.33 12.28 -1.26
C LYS A 124 -5.27 13.37 -1.43
N ALA A 125 -5.71 14.59 -1.71
CA ALA A 125 -4.86 15.77 -1.80
C ALA A 125 -4.62 16.45 -0.43
N ILE A 126 -5.55 16.28 0.52
CA ILE A 126 -5.52 16.87 1.87
C ILE A 126 -5.51 15.73 2.90
N GLY A 127 -4.77 15.89 4.00
CA GLY A 127 -4.70 14.90 5.09
C GLY A 127 -3.87 13.65 4.78
N ASN A 128 -3.03 13.68 3.76
CA ASN A 128 -2.19 12.53 3.36
C ASN A 128 -1.06 12.18 4.35
N LYS A 129 -0.85 13.00 5.38
CA LYS A 129 0.08 12.77 6.49
C LYS A 129 -0.62 12.44 7.82
N ASP A 130 -1.95 12.42 7.84
CA ASP A 130 -2.70 12.02 9.02
C ASP A 130 -2.47 10.52 9.30
N ALA A 131 -2.05 10.18 10.53
CA ALA A 131 -1.66 8.82 10.88
C ALA A 131 -2.82 7.82 10.74
N LYS A 132 -4.03 8.22 11.15
CA LYS A 132 -5.23 7.39 11.04
C LYS A 132 -5.56 7.10 9.58
N PHE A 133 -5.46 8.12 8.72
CA PHE A 133 -5.65 7.95 7.28
C PHE A 133 -4.60 7.06 6.63
N VAL A 134 -3.34 7.21 7.01
CA VAL A 134 -2.22 6.42 6.48
C VAL A 134 -2.38 4.94 6.83
N GLU A 135 -2.79 4.65 8.07
CA GLU A 135 -3.05 3.29 8.55
C GLU A 135 -4.29 2.67 7.88
N GLU A 136 -5.38 3.42 7.74
CA GLU A 136 -6.56 2.96 6.99
C GLU A 136 -6.19 2.63 5.53
N ARG A 137 -5.41 3.49 4.88
CA ARG A 137 -4.91 3.23 3.53
C ARG A 137 -4.01 1.98 3.49
N ARG A 138 -3.16 1.74 4.49
CA ARG A 138 -2.31 0.53 4.57
C ARG A 138 -3.18 -0.73 4.56
N LYS A 139 -4.22 -0.78 5.39
CA LYS A 139 -5.19 -1.90 5.45
C LYS A 139 -5.91 -2.11 4.12
N GLN A 140 -6.39 -1.03 3.50
CA GLN A 140 -7.04 -1.09 2.19
C GLN A 140 -6.11 -1.59 1.08
N LEU A 141 -4.85 -1.12 1.06
CA LEU A 141 -3.84 -1.62 0.11
C LEU A 141 -3.52 -3.10 0.32
N GLN A 142 -3.43 -3.56 1.57
CA GLN A 142 -3.20 -4.96 1.90
C GLN A 142 -4.35 -5.84 1.39
N SER A 143 -5.59 -5.46 1.70
CA SER A 143 -6.77 -6.19 1.24
C SER A 143 -6.84 -6.25 -0.29
N TYR A 144 -6.66 -5.10 -0.95
CA TYR A 144 -6.60 -5.01 -2.41
C TYR A 144 -5.54 -5.94 -3.02
N LEU A 145 -4.31 -5.91 -2.49
CA LEU A 145 -3.20 -6.69 -3.02
C LEU A 145 -3.43 -8.19 -2.83
N ARG A 146 -3.98 -8.61 -1.68
CA ARG A 146 -4.39 -10.01 -1.46
C ARG A 146 -5.45 -10.45 -2.46
N MET A 147 -6.48 -9.64 -2.69
CA MET A 147 -7.56 -9.94 -3.64
C MET A 147 -7.02 -10.12 -5.06
N VAL A 148 -6.20 -9.17 -5.53
CA VAL A 148 -5.61 -9.22 -6.86
C VAL A 148 -4.69 -10.42 -7.03
N THR A 149 -3.75 -10.63 -6.11
CA THR A 149 -2.79 -11.74 -6.19
C THR A 149 -3.52 -13.08 -6.22
N ASN A 150 -4.48 -13.29 -5.31
CA ASN A 150 -5.28 -14.52 -5.30
C ASN A 150 -6.04 -14.73 -6.61
N LYS A 151 -6.60 -13.66 -7.19
CA LYS A 151 -7.37 -13.75 -8.43
C LYS A 151 -6.50 -14.02 -9.64
N LEU A 152 -5.32 -13.39 -9.74
CA LEU A 152 -4.37 -13.65 -10.82
C LEU A 152 -3.88 -15.10 -10.80
N ILE A 153 -3.55 -15.63 -9.62
CA ILE A 153 -3.11 -17.02 -9.45
C ILE A 153 -4.24 -17.99 -9.86
N GLN A 154 -5.48 -17.72 -9.43
CA GLN A 154 -6.64 -18.54 -9.81
C GLN A 154 -6.90 -18.56 -11.33
N THR A 155 -6.50 -17.50 -12.06
CA THR A 155 -6.65 -17.44 -13.52
C THR A 155 -5.52 -18.12 -14.28
N LEU A 156 -4.47 -18.60 -13.60
CA LEU A 156 -3.26 -19.15 -14.22
C LEU A 156 -2.96 -20.55 -13.66
N PRO A 157 -3.56 -21.60 -14.25
CA PRO A 157 -3.34 -22.99 -13.81
C PRO A 157 -1.87 -23.42 -13.87
N GLU A 158 -1.12 -22.95 -14.88
CA GLU A 158 0.30 -23.30 -15.03
C GLU A 158 1.16 -22.78 -13.88
N PHE A 159 0.88 -21.57 -13.39
CA PHE A 159 1.54 -21.04 -12.20
C PHE A 159 1.20 -21.86 -10.96
N THR A 160 -0.06 -22.29 -10.84
CA THR A 160 -0.53 -23.11 -9.70
C THR A 160 0.13 -24.49 -9.70
N ALA A 161 0.44 -25.04 -10.87
CA ALA A 161 1.10 -26.34 -11.01
C ALA A 161 2.58 -26.31 -10.57
N GLN A 162 3.29 -25.21 -10.84
CA GLN A 162 4.71 -25.04 -10.47
C GLN A 162 4.97 -23.62 -9.93
N PRO A 163 4.52 -23.30 -8.71
CA PRO A 163 4.69 -21.96 -8.15
C PRO A 163 6.14 -21.75 -7.71
N THR A 164 6.81 -20.75 -8.29
CA THR A 164 8.17 -20.36 -7.90
C THR A 164 8.25 -18.86 -7.68
N LYS A 165 9.29 -18.42 -6.93
CA LYS A 165 9.55 -16.99 -6.75
C LYS A 165 9.71 -16.31 -8.11
N GLU A 166 10.46 -16.91 -9.01
CA GLU A 166 10.79 -16.37 -10.32
C GLU A 166 9.54 -16.17 -11.20
N THR A 167 8.67 -17.18 -11.26
CA THR A 167 7.41 -17.09 -12.02
C THR A 167 6.48 -16.03 -11.42
N LEU A 168 6.46 -15.89 -10.09
CA LEU A 168 5.70 -14.83 -9.43
C LEU A 168 6.26 -13.43 -9.76
N LEU A 169 7.59 -13.28 -9.78
CA LEU A 169 8.23 -12.01 -10.12
C LEU A 169 8.07 -11.62 -11.59
N GLN A 170 7.93 -12.59 -12.49
CA GLN A 170 7.59 -12.36 -13.90
C GLN A 170 6.13 -11.94 -14.06
N LEU A 171 5.22 -12.62 -13.35
CA LEU A 171 3.79 -12.31 -13.39
C LEU A 171 3.45 -10.97 -12.72
N LEU A 172 4.10 -10.67 -11.59
CA LEU A 172 3.90 -9.47 -10.79
C LEU A 172 5.24 -8.77 -10.54
N PRO A 173 5.72 -7.95 -11.50
CA PRO A 173 6.94 -7.16 -11.31
C PRO A 173 6.90 -6.23 -10.09
N PHE A 174 5.70 -5.88 -9.62
CA PHE A 174 5.51 -5.15 -8.36
C PHE A 174 6.19 -5.83 -7.16
N CYS A 175 6.31 -7.16 -7.17
CA CYS A 175 6.92 -7.95 -6.11
C CYS A 175 8.44 -8.07 -6.21
N GLN A 176 9.09 -7.48 -7.22
CA GLN A 176 10.55 -7.54 -7.36
C GLN A 176 11.24 -6.65 -6.32
N ASP A 177 12.36 -7.11 -5.76
CA ASP A 177 13.21 -6.28 -4.91
C ASP A 177 13.85 -5.18 -5.75
N THR A 178 13.22 -4.01 -5.79
CA THR A 178 13.86 -2.82 -6.35
C THR A 178 14.64 -2.19 -5.21
N PRO A 179 15.97 -2.12 -5.28
CA PRO A 179 16.71 -1.32 -4.32
C PRO A 179 16.16 0.10 -4.44
N ALA A 180 15.65 0.65 -3.33
CA ALA A 180 15.27 2.05 -3.27
C ALA A 180 16.47 2.82 -3.79
N ALA A 181 16.34 3.44 -4.97
CA ALA A 181 17.44 4.09 -5.65
C ALA A 181 18.20 4.94 -4.63
N SER A 182 19.41 4.52 -4.30
CA SER A 182 20.34 5.37 -3.60
C SER A 182 20.41 6.65 -4.42
N GLU A 183 20.04 7.79 -3.83
CA GLU A 183 20.31 9.09 -4.42
C GLU A 183 21.83 9.30 -4.50
N SER A 184 22.47 8.62 -5.43
CA SER A 184 23.78 8.99 -5.95
C SER A 184 23.53 10.17 -6.86
N GLY A 185 23.72 11.37 -6.30
CA GLY A 185 23.56 12.63 -7.02
C GLY A 185 24.40 12.65 -8.29
N ASN A 186 23.75 12.50 -9.44
CA ASN A 186 24.33 12.88 -10.72
C ASN A 186 24.40 14.41 -10.75
N LYS A 187 25.53 14.94 -10.26
CA LYS A 187 26.00 16.27 -10.64
C LYS A 187 26.30 16.21 -12.13
N THR A 188 25.37 16.65 -12.97
CA THR A 188 25.71 17.04 -14.33
C THR A 188 26.63 18.26 -14.23
N ALA A 189 27.93 18.00 -14.41
CA ALA A 189 28.94 19.02 -14.61
C ALA A 189 28.55 19.87 -15.83
N ARG A 190 28.09 21.10 -15.60
CA ARG A 190 27.86 22.06 -16.67
C ARG A 190 29.22 22.64 -17.04
N SER A 191 29.77 22.16 -18.15
CA SER A 191 30.99 22.66 -18.76
C SER A 191 30.84 24.15 -19.09
N LYS A 192 31.81 24.94 -18.63
CA LYS A 192 32.06 26.29 -19.11
C LYS A 192 32.56 26.20 -20.55
N ALA A 193 31.93 26.90 -21.48
CA ALA A 193 32.53 27.27 -22.75
C ALA A 193 32.20 28.74 -23.03
N SER A 194 33.26 29.54 -23.06
CA SER A 194 33.31 30.93 -23.51
C SER A 194 33.03 31.00 -25.01
N GLY A 195 32.18 31.93 -25.44
CA GLY A 195 31.89 32.21 -26.84
C GLY A 195 31.53 33.68 -27.03
N ARG A 196 32.43 34.43 -27.67
CA ARG A 196 32.42 35.85 -28.00
C ARG A 196 31.18 36.32 -28.80
N PHE A 197 30.80 37.59 -28.58
CA PHE A 197 29.80 38.41 -29.29
C PHE A 197 30.03 38.52 -30.83
N PRO A 198 29.07 39.07 -31.62
CA PRO A 198 28.99 40.53 -31.78
C PRO A 198 27.58 41.15 -31.67
N ARG A 199 27.55 42.39 -31.20
CA ARG A 199 26.42 43.33 -31.20
C ARG A 199 26.22 43.96 -32.59
N LEU A 200 24.96 44.17 -32.97
CA LEU A 200 24.44 45.19 -33.89
C LEU A 200 23.16 45.73 -33.18
N GLY A 201 22.92 47.00 -32.86
CA GLY A 201 23.10 48.26 -33.61
C GLY A 201 21.71 48.81 -34.01
N ARG A 202 20.95 49.40 -33.08
CA ARG A 202 20.52 50.83 -33.02
C ARG A 202 19.71 51.40 -34.21
N ASN A 203 18.45 51.80 -33.95
CA ASN A 203 17.86 53.12 -34.33
C ASN A 203 16.48 53.29 -33.62
N SER A 204 16.24 54.33 -32.80
CA SER A 204 15.75 55.69 -33.14
C SER A 204 14.41 55.65 -33.89
N GLY A 205 13.29 56.28 -33.51
CA GLY A 205 12.95 57.23 -32.46
C GLY A 205 11.56 57.80 -32.82
N ARG A 206 10.72 58.18 -31.85
CA ARG A 206 9.64 59.17 -32.05
C ARG A 206 9.08 59.63 -30.71
N GLU A 207 9.42 60.85 -30.34
CA GLU A 207 8.61 61.71 -29.47
C GLU A 207 7.36 62.15 -30.24
N THR A 208 6.23 62.33 -29.54
CA THR A 208 5.49 63.60 -29.48
C THR A 208 4.35 63.57 -28.45
N ARG A 209 4.49 64.42 -27.42
CA ARG A 209 3.52 65.36 -26.81
C ARG A 209 2.06 64.93 -26.58
N ASN A 210 1.63 65.06 -25.32
CA ASN A 210 0.51 65.96 -24.96
C ASN A 210 0.57 66.38 -23.47
N PRO A 211 0.33 67.65 -23.10
CA PRO A 211 0.24 68.10 -21.70
C PRO A 211 -1.21 68.14 -21.19
N GLU A 212 -1.41 67.80 -19.91
CA GLU A 212 -2.65 68.05 -19.16
C GLU A 212 -2.77 69.54 -18.78
N PRO A 213 -3.96 70.16 -18.86
CA PRO A 213 -4.19 71.47 -18.27
C PRO A 213 -4.70 71.35 -16.83
N GLN A 214 -4.10 72.18 -15.97
CA GLN A 214 -4.51 72.45 -14.61
C GLN A 214 -5.49 73.64 -14.62
N SER A 215 -6.68 73.48 -14.03
CA SER A 215 -7.58 74.56 -13.55
C SER A 215 -8.38 73.91 -12.42
N GLY A 216 -8.41 74.36 -11.17
CA GLY A 216 -8.37 75.74 -10.69
C GLY A 216 -9.81 76.17 -10.42
N ASP A 217 -10.18 76.22 -9.14
CA ASP A 217 -11.09 77.18 -8.47
C ASP A 217 -11.60 76.54 -7.15
N LEU A 218 -11.14 77.05 -6.00
CA LEU A 218 -11.69 78.15 -5.16
C LEU A 218 -12.56 77.59 -4.02
#